data_AF-A0A961TC98-F1
#
_entry.id   AF-A0A961TC98-F1
#
_cell.length_a   1.000
_cell.length_b   1.000
_cell.length_c   1.000
_cell.angle_alpha   90.00
_cell.angle_beta   90.00
_cell.angle_gamma   90.00
#
_symmetry.space_group_name_H-M   'P 1'
#
loop_
_entity.id
_entity.type
_entity.pdbx_description
1 polymer ?
#
loop_
_entity_poly.entity_id
_entity_poly.type
_entity_poly.pdbx_seq_one_letter_code
_entity_poly.pdbx_strand_id
1 'polypeptide(L)' 'MGMEGIGARVLRKEDQRFITGKGRYTDDFKMAGMHYAAFVRSPHAHAKIRGIDKSAAEA' A
#
# COMPACT_ATOMS: atom_id res chain seq x y z
N MET A 1 14.07 -27.35 -26.57
CA MET A 1 13.34 -26.12 -26.21
C MET A 1 14.30 -25.28 -25.39
N GLY A 2 14.66 -24.08 -25.85
CA GLY A 2 15.75 -23.29 -25.24
C GLY A 2 15.48 -22.99 -23.76
N MET A 3 16.54 -22.95 -22.95
CA MET A 3 16.44 -22.63 -21.51
C MET A 3 16.15 -21.14 -21.26
N GLU A 4 16.32 -20.28 -22.27
CA GLU A 4 15.99 -18.85 -22.26
C GLU A 4 15.54 -18.38 -23.66
N GLY A 5 14.85 -17.24 -23.75
CA GLY A 5 14.43 -16.61 -25.03
C GLY A 5 12.94 -16.73 -25.38
N ILE A 6 12.56 -16.22 -26.55
CA ILE A 6 11.16 -16.22 -27.03
C ILE A 6 10.69 -17.66 -27.24
N GLY A 7 9.56 -18.02 -26.63
CA GLY A 7 8.98 -19.37 -26.70
C GLY A 7 9.49 -20.36 -25.66
N ALA A 8 10.43 -19.98 -24.79
CA ALA A 8 10.90 -20.80 -23.68
C ALA A 8 9.97 -20.70 -22.45
N ARG A 9 9.72 -21.83 -21.76
CA ARG A 9 9.04 -21.85 -20.46
C ARG A 9 10.05 -21.61 -19.34
N VAL A 10 10.41 -20.36 -19.13
CA VAL A 10 11.38 -19.94 -18.10
C VAL A 10 10.65 -19.63 -16.78
N LEU A 11 11.28 -19.95 -15.65
CA LEU A 11 10.80 -19.50 -14.35
C LEU A 11 10.90 -17.97 -14.23
N ARG A 12 10.02 -17.37 -13.42
CA ARG A 12 10.00 -15.91 -13.26
C ARG A 12 11.23 -15.46 -12.45
N LYS A 13 11.81 -14.33 -12.87
CA LYS A 13 12.96 -13.73 -12.18
C LYS A 13 12.55 -13.14 -10.83
N GLU A 14 11.30 -12.74 -10.71
CA GLU A 14 10.74 -12.02 -9.58
C GLU A 14 10.39 -12.92 -8.39
N ASP A 15 10.18 -14.22 -8.63
CA ASP A 15 9.71 -15.16 -7.61
C ASP A 15 10.59 -15.14 -6.37
N GLN A 16 11.93 -15.10 -6.55
CA GLN A 16 12.87 -15.13 -5.44
C GLN A 16 12.60 -14.04 -4.39
N ARG A 17 12.33 -12.79 -4.81
CA ARG A 17 12.06 -11.71 -3.83
C ARG A 17 10.67 -11.83 -3.22
N PHE A 18 9.68 -12.32 -3.97
CA PHE A 18 8.31 -12.43 -3.48
C PHE A 18 8.15 -13.59 -2.48
N ILE A 19 8.66 -14.78 -2.80
CA ILE A 19 8.50 -15.97 -1.94
C ILE A 19 9.37 -15.91 -0.67
N THR A 20 10.35 -15.02 -0.63
CA THR A 20 11.24 -14.83 0.53
C THR A 20 10.88 -13.62 1.39
N GLY A 21 9.77 -12.93 1.08
CA GLY A 21 9.37 -11.71 1.81
C GLY A 21 10.32 -10.52 1.61
N LYS A 22 11.17 -10.58 0.58
CA LYS A 22 12.10 -9.50 0.19
C LYS A 22 11.51 -8.57 -0.89
N GLY A 23 10.22 -8.71 -1.18
CA GLY A 23 9.47 -7.71 -1.92
C GLY A 23 9.50 -6.37 -1.19
N ARG A 24 9.32 -5.28 -1.93
CA ARG A 24 9.12 -3.95 -1.36
C ARG A 24 7.88 -3.35 -1.98
N TYR A 25 6.86 -3.18 -1.16
CA TYR A 25 5.60 -2.53 -1.46
C TYR A 25 5.54 -1.17 -0.74
N THR A 26 4.51 -0.39 -1.03
CA THR A 26 4.39 0.99 -0.53
C THR A 26 4.38 1.08 0.99
N ASP A 27 3.84 0.08 1.69
CA ASP A 27 3.75 0.06 3.16
C ASP A 27 4.98 -0.55 3.85
N ASP A 28 5.94 -1.10 3.07
CA ASP A 28 7.17 -1.68 3.63
C ASP A 28 8.23 -0.61 3.92
N PHE A 29 8.05 0.60 3.37
CA PHE A 29 9.00 1.69 3.56
C PHE A 29 8.89 2.26 4.98
N LYS A 30 10.04 2.53 5.60
CA LYS A 30 10.15 3.24 6.87
C LYS A 30 11.21 4.33 6.74
N MET A 31 10.82 5.58 6.97
CA MET A 31 11.70 6.75 6.86
C MET A 31 11.75 7.51 8.19
N ALA A 32 12.86 8.19 8.45
CA ALA A 32 12.97 9.07 9.61
C ALA A 32 11.93 10.21 9.50
N GLY A 33 11.14 10.43 10.56
CA GLY A 33 10.07 11.42 10.56
C GLY A 33 8.81 11.02 9.78
N MET A 34 8.66 9.74 9.40
CA MET A 34 7.45 9.27 8.73
C MET A 34 6.26 9.27 9.69
N HIS A 35 5.15 9.87 9.27
CA HIS A 35 3.87 9.86 9.98
C HIS A 35 2.82 9.09 9.17
N TYR A 36 1.74 8.69 9.84
CA TYR A 36 0.61 8.00 9.23
C TYR A 36 -0.60 8.95 9.18
N ALA A 37 -1.42 8.79 8.16
CA ALA A 37 -2.65 9.54 7.99
C ALA A 37 -3.84 8.58 7.89
N ALA A 38 -4.95 8.96 8.52
CA ALA A 38 -6.24 8.29 8.38
C ALA A 38 -7.34 9.34 8.20
N PHE A 39 -8.39 8.96 7.48
CA PHE A 39 -9.50 9.87 7.17
C PHE A 39 -10.80 9.37 7.81
N VAL A 40 -11.49 10.26 8.52
CA VAL A 40 -12.89 10.03 8.92
C VAL A 40 -13.76 10.14 7.67
N ARG A 41 -14.54 9.10 7.39
CA ARG A 41 -15.43 9.03 6.22
C ARG A 41 -16.86 9.36 6.60
N SER A 42 -17.63 9.86 5.63
CA SER A 42 -19.05 10.16 5.82
C SER A 42 -19.83 8.86 6.10
N PRO A 43 -20.66 8.82 7.15
CA PRO A 43 -21.65 7.75 7.34
C PRO A 43 -22.90 7.95 6.49
N HIS A 44 -23.03 9.09 5.80
CA HIS A 44 -24.19 9.45 4.99
C HIS A 44 -23.82 9.50 3.51
N ALA A 45 -24.66 8.89 2.66
CA ALA A 45 -24.50 8.93 1.20
C ALA A 45 -24.78 10.32 0.62
N HIS A 46 -25.71 11.07 1.22
CA HIS A 46 -26.03 12.45 0.84
C HIS A 46 -26.46 13.25 2.05
N ALA A 47 -25.66 14.26 2.43
CA ALA A 47 -25.94 15.16 3.53
C ALA A 47 -25.13 16.46 3.36
N LYS A 48 -25.57 17.54 4.02
CA LYS A 48 -24.76 18.74 4.21
C LYS A 48 -23.97 18.61 5.51
N ILE A 49 -22.68 18.92 5.48
CA ILE A 49 -21.85 18.98 6.69
C ILE A 49 -22.22 20.24 7.47
N ARG A 50 -22.70 20.09 8.70
CA ARG A 50 -23.04 21.22 9.59
C ARG A 50 -21.88 21.64 10.49
N GLY A 51 -20.95 20.74 10.77
CA GLY A 51 -19.78 20.97 11.61
C GLY A 51 -18.97 19.70 11.78
N ILE A 52 -17.72 19.84 12.24
CA ILE A 52 -16.80 18.76 12.60
C ILE A 52 -16.14 19.17 13.91
N ASP A 53 -16.29 18.34 14.95
CA ASP A 53 -15.52 18.49 16.19
C ASP A 53 -14.21 17.69 16.06
N LYS A 54 -13.08 18.40 16.17
CA LYS A 54 -11.73 17.84 16.08
C LYS A 54 -10.95 17.93 17.39
N SER A 55 -11.55 18.46 18.46
CA SER A 55 -10.87 18.78 19.72
C SER A 55 -10.13 17.58 20.31
N ALA A 56 -10.77 16.42 20.37
CA ALA A 56 -10.17 15.19 20.88
C ALA A 56 -9.06 14.60 19.99
N ALA A 57 -8.98 14.99 18.72
CA ALA A 57 -7.93 14.52 17.81
C ALA A 57 -6.68 15.42 17.84
N GLU A 58 -6.80 16.66 18.31
CA GLU A 58 -5.70 17.62 18.43
C GLU A 58 -5.01 17.60 19.80
N ALA A 59 -5.70 17.10 20.83
CA ALA A 59 -5.21 17.01 22.21
C ALA A 59 -4.23 15.84 22.41
#